data_AF-A0A554NBY4-F1
#
_entry.id   AF-A0A554NBY4-F1
#
_cell.length_a   1.000
_cell.length_b   1.000
_cell.length_c   1.000
_cell.angle_alpha   90.00
_cell.angle_beta   90.00
_cell.angle_gamma   90.00
#
_symmetry.space_group_name_H-M   'P 1'
#
loop_
_entity.id
_entity.type
_entity.pdbx_description
1 polymer ?
#
loop_
_entity_poly.entity_id
_entity_poly.type
_entity_poly.pdbx_seq_one_letter_code
_entity_poly.pdbx_strand_id
1 'polypeptide(L)'
;MEAAVGVTLILAVAVTLAAGVPAADTRTPQLEAYADDAATVLAGEPPRHRGATRLSEVTRSASAFERERTALDRRVDRILPDNLLYRVETPHGAVGFQRPADVLVGRATVTSLDGPVTVEVWYA
;
A
#
# COMPACT_ATOMS: atom_id res chain seq x y z
N MET A 1 -13.84 36.39 -15.02
CA MET A 1 -13.99 35.21 -14.15
C MET A 1 -14.74 34.19 -14.99
N GLU A 2 -14.02 33.24 -15.57
CA GLU A 2 -13.94 31.85 -15.08
C GLU A 2 -15.31 31.14 -15.26
N ALA A 3 -15.44 29.98 -15.89
CA ALA A 3 -14.46 28.95 -16.14
C ALA A 3 -14.87 28.15 -17.38
N ALA A 4 -13.84 27.64 -18.05
CA ALA A 4 -13.94 26.63 -19.07
C ALA A 4 -14.66 25.36 -18.56
N VAL A 5 -15.53 24.85 -19.43
CA VAL A 5 -15.64 23.45 -19.87
C VAL A 5 -14.93 22.39 -19.03
N GLY A 6 -15.67 21.33 -18.65
CA GLY A 6 -15.03 20.10 -18.19
C GLY A 6 -15.96 18.94 -17.88
N VAL A 7 -16.69 18.45 -18.89
CA VAL A 7 -17.01 17.03 -19.14
C VAL A 7 -17.59 16.16 -17.99
N THR A 8 -18.83 15.73 -18.22
CA THR A 8 -19.54 14.59 -17.63
C THR A 8 -18.73 13.29 -17.66
N LEU A 9 -18.67 12.55 -16.53
CA LEU A 9 -18.31 11.13 -16.52
C LEU A 9 -19.18 10.35 -15.51
N ILE A 10 -20.27 9.83 -16.07
CA ILE A 10 -20.99 8.57 -15.81
C ILE A 10 -20.68 7.89 -14.46
N LEU A 11 -21.61 8.04 -13.50
CA LEU A 11 -21.71 7.18 -12.33
C LEU A 11 -22.52 5.93 -12.70
N ALA A 12 -21.85 4.88 -13.18
CA ALA A 12 -22.48 3.59 -13.45
C ALA A 12 -22.68 2.82 -12.12
N VAL A 13 -23.84 2.99 -11.49
CA VAL A 13 -24.28 2.13 -10.38
C VAL A 13 -24.75 0.79 -10.97
N ALA A 14 -23.94 -0.25 -10.85
CA ALA A 14 -24.36 -1.61 -11.16
C ALA A 14 -25.14 -2.20 -9.97
N VAL A 15 -26.47 -2.24 -10.08
CA VAL A 15 -27.35 -3.05 -9.23
C VAL A 15 -27.69 -4.32 -10.00
N THR A 16 -27.25 -5.48 -9.51
CA THR A 16 -27.69 -6.84 -9.89
C THR A 16 -26.87 -7.83 -9.01
N LEU A 17 -27.33 -8.94 -8.43
CA LEU A 17 -28.58 -9.69 -8.42
C LEU A 17 -28.53 -10.65 -7.21
N ALA A 18 -29.63 -10.78 -6.47
CA ALA A 18 -29.82 -11.83 -5.48
C ALA A 18 -30.14 -13.17 -6.19
N ALA A 19 -29.11 -13.96 -6.52
CA ALA A 19 -29.27 -15.35 -6.94
C ALA A 19 -27.93 -16.11 -6.85
N GLY A 20 -27.77 -16.95 -5.82
CA GLY A 20 -26.84 -18.08 -5.80
C GLY A 20 -25.42 -17.83 -6.29
N VAL A 21 -24.73 -16.81 -5.77
CA VAL A 21 -23.32 -16.58 -6.11
C VAL A 21 -22.47 -17.58 -5.32
N PRO A 22 -21.61 -18.41 -5.94
CA PRO A 22 -20.56 -19.08 -5.19
C PRO A 22 -19.83 -17.99 -4.39
N ALA A 23 -19.61 -18.19 -3.10
CA ALA A 23 -18.95 -17.19 -2.25
C ALA A 23 -17.74 -16.65 -3.02
N ALA A 24 -17.81 -15.38 -3.44
CA ALA A 24 -16.74 -14.78 -4.23
C ALA A 24 -15.45 -15.01 -3.45
N ASP A 25 -14.35 -15.38 -4.11
CA ASP A 25 -13.08 -15.54 -3.43
C ASP A 25 -12.62 -14.16 -2.95
N THR A 26 -13.02 -13.79 -1.74
CA THR A 26 -12.82 -12.47 -1.15
C THR A 26 -11.41 -12.29 -0.62
N ARG A 27 -10.57 -13.33 -0.67
CA ARG A 27 -9.20 -13.28 -0.13
C ARG A 27 -8.34 -12.25 -0.84
N THR A 28 -8.35 -12.21 -2.17
CA THR A 28 -7.57 -11.24 -2.92
C THR A 28 -8.06 -9.80 -2.69
N PRO A 29 -9.37 -9.48 -2.83
CA PRO A 29 -9.89 -8.15 -2.49
C PRO A 29 -9.58 -7.72 -1.06
N GLN A 30 -9.59 -8.65 -0.11
CA GLN A 30 -9.27 -8.36 1.29
C GLN A 30 -7.78 -8.06 1.49
N LEU A 31 -6.89 -8.83 0.87
CA LEU A 31 -5.45 -8.55 0.91
C LEU A 31 -5.13 -7.21 0.23
N GLU A 32 -5.79 -6.89 -0.88
CA GLU A 32 -5.65 -5.58 -1.53
C GLU A 32 -6.09 -4.43 -0.61
N ALA A 33 -7.22 -4.59 0.10
CA ALA A 33 -7.66 -3.61 1.08
C ALA A 33 -6.64 -3.41 2.22
N TYR A 34 -6.08 -4.50 2.76
CA TYR A 34 -5.03 -4.39 3.79
C TYR A 34 -3.76 -3.70 3.26
N ALA A 35 -3.36 -4.00 2.02
CA ALA A 35 -2.21 -3.33 1.40
C ALA A 35 -2.49 -1.83 1.21
N ASP A 36 -3.69 -1.47 0.76
CA ASP A 36 -4.09 -0.08 0.50
C ASP A 36 -4.20 0.74 1.79
N ASP A 37 -4.79 0.16 2.83
CA ASP A 37 -4.87 0.78 4.16
C ASP A 37 -3.47 1.04 4.72
N ALA A 38 -2.58 0.05 4.64
CA ALA A 38 -1.20 0.19 5.10
C ALA A 38 -0.45 1.26 4.30
N ALA A 39 -0.59 1.26 2.97
CA ALA A 39 -0.06 2.27 2.07
C ALA A 39 -0.54 3.68 2.42
N THR A 40 -1.85 3.83 2.65
CA THR A 40 -2.49 5.11 3.01
C THR A 40 -1.98 5.63 4.34
N VAL A 41 -1.90 4.78 5.36
CA VAL A 41 -1.35 5.15 6.68
C VAL A 41 0.10 5.60 6.56
N LEU A 42 0.94 4.86 5.83
CA LEU A 42 2.34 5.24 5.63
C LEU A 42 2.49 6.56 4.86
N ALA A 43 1.64 6.79 3.86
CA ALA A 43 1.64 8.01 3.06
C ALA A 43 1.25 9.25 3.87
N GLY A 44 0.32 9.10 4.82
CA GLY A 44 -0.14 10.18 5.69
C GLY A 44 0.77 10.47 6.89
N GLU A 45 1.80 9.67 7.13
CA GLU A 45 2.63 9.80 8.32
C GLU A 45 3.68 10.91 8.22
N PRO A 46 3.85 11.72 9.29
CA PRO A 46 4.90 12.70 9.35
C PRO A 46 6.28 12.03 9.31
N PRO A 47 7.29 12.67 8.71
CA PRO A 47 8.66 12.16 8.69
C PRO A 47 9.23 12.11 10.12
N ARG A 48 10.20 11.22 10.36
CA ARG A 48 10.92 11.17 11.63
C ARG A 48 12.03 12.20 11.72
N HIS A 49 12.59 12.61 10.58
CA HIS A 49 13.79 13.43 10.53
C HIS A 49 13.69 14.60 9.53
N ARG A 50 13.39 14.35 8.24
CA ARG A 50 13.34 15.34 7.15
C ARG A 50 12.29 14.94 6.10
N GLY A 51 11.90 15.85 5.21
CA GLY A 51 10.97 15.53 4.12
C GLY A 51 9.52 15.91 4.46
N ALA A 52 8.60 15.56 3.56
CA ALA A 52 7.18 15.87 3.73
C ALA A 52 6.42 14.73 4.44
N THR A 53 6.79 13.48 4.17
CA THR A 53 6.18 12.28 4.76
C THR A 53 7.24 11.23 5.08
N ARG A 54 6.89 10.24 5.91
CA ARG A 54 7.75 9.08 6.18
C ARG A 54 8.10 8.30 4.91
N LEU A 55 7.19 8.22 3.93
CA LEU A 55 7.50 7.60 2.63
C LEU A 55 8.54 8.40 1.84
N SER A 56 8.52 9.74 1.91
CA SER A 56 9.55 10.56 1.26
C SER A 56 10.94 10.29 1.83
N GLU A 57 11.07 10.01 3.13
CA GLU A 57 12.37 9.70 3.74
C GLU A 57 12.99 8.43 3.19
N VAL A 58 12.19 7.36 3.11
CA VAL A 58 12.67 6.03 2.68
C VAL A 58 12.92 5.99 1.17
N THR A 59 12.24 6.83 0.38
CA THR A 59 12.47 6.92 -1.08
C THR A 59 13.59 7.86 -1.47
N ARG A 60 14.10 8.72 -0.56
CA ARG A 60 15.04 9.78 -0.91
C ARG A 60 16.44 9.29 -1.28
N SER A 61 16.97 8.31 -0.55
CA SER A 61 18.29 7.73 -0.81
C SER A 61 18.49 6.40 -0.09
N ALA A 62 19.42 5.57 -0.56
CA ALA A 62 19.78 4.31 0.12
C ALA A 62 20.24 4.50 1.58
N SER A 63 21.00 5.56 1.87
CA SER A 63 21.42 5.86 3.25
C SER A 63 20.25 6.24 4.17
N ALA A 64 19.23 6.93 3.64
CA ALA A 64 18.04 7.28 4.37
C ALA A 64 17.15 6.05 4.59
N PHE A 65 16.99 5.21 3.56
CA PHE A 65 16.30 3.92 3.67
C PHE A 65 16.91 3.05 4.76
N GLU A 66 18.23 2.85 4.77
CA GLU A 66 18.87 1.96 5.75
C GLU A 66 18.72 2.46 7.19
N ARG A 67 18.75 3.78 7.40
CA ARG A 67 18.48 4.39 8.73
C ARG A 67 17.04 4.18 9.18
N GLU A 68 16.07 4.30 8.27
CA GLU A 68 14.66 4.21 8.58
C GLU A 68 14.12 2.77 8.51
N ARG A 69 14.90 1.82 8.00
CA ARG A 69 14.49 0.45 7.70
C ARG A 69 13.78 -0.23 8.88
N THR A 70 14.41 -0.25 10.04
CA THR A 70 13.83 -0.88 11.24
C THR A 70 12.64 -0.10 11.81
N ALA A 71 12.54 1.20 11.53
CA ALA A 71 11.41 2.00 11.95
C ALA A 71 10.18 1.73 11.09
N LEU A 72 10.41 1.60 9.78
CA LEU A 72 9.40 1.20 8.79
C LEU A 72 8.87 -0.21 9.11
N ASP A 73 9.77 -1.17 9.35
CA ASP A 73 9.44 -2.55 9.72
C ASP A 73 8.48 -2.62 10.92
N ARG A 74 8.90 -2.08 12.07
CA ARG A 74 8.05 -2.01 13.28
C ARG A 74 6.76 -1.22 13.08
N ARG A 75 6.69 -0.33 12.09
CA ARG A 75 5.48 0.43 11.83
C ARG A 75 4.47 -0.42 11.05
N VAL A 76 4.92 -1.08 10.00
CA VAL A 76 4.09 -1.98 9.18
C VAL A 76 3.58 -3.15 10.02
N ASP A 77 4.44 -3.73 10.84
CA ASP A 77 4.11 -4.79 11.80
C ASP A 77 2.98 -4.40 12.78
N ARG A 78 2.83 -3.11 13.11
CA ARG A 78 1.78 -2.63 14.04
C ARG A 78 0.49 -2.19 13.37
N ILE A 79 0.49 -1.93 12.06
CA ILE A 79 -0.72 -1.54 11.33
C ILE A 79 -1.40 -2.74 10.69
N LEU A 80 -0.63 -3.77 10.34
CA LEU A 80 -1.18 -4.99 9.78
C LEU A 80 -1.63 -5.95 10.88
N PRO A 81 -2.71 -6.71 10.65
CA PRO A 81 -3.07 -7.85 11.47
C PRO A 81 -1.95 -8.90 11.58
N ASP A 82 -1.82 -9.51 12.76
CA ASP A 82 -0.76 -10.50 13.09
C ASP A 82 -0.76 -11.76 12.17
N ASN A 83 -1.85 -12.02 11.47
CA ASN A 83 -1.98 -13.16 10.55
C ASN A 83 -1.48 -12.85 9.12
N LEU A 84 -0.92 -11.67 8.90
CA LEU A 84 -0.38 -11.25 7.62
C LEU A 84 1.14 -11.12 7.66
N LEU A 85 1.78 -11.62 6.61
CA LEU A 85 3.13 -11.28 6.23
C LEU A 85 3.10 -10.14 5.23
N TYR A 86 4.18 -9.36 5.20
CA TYR A 86 4.28 -8.21 4.32
C TYR A 86 5.66 -8.05 3.71
N ARG A 87 5.70 -7.27 2.63
CA ARG A 87 6.91 -6.73 2.04
C ARG A 87 6.66 -5.31 1.58
N VAL A 88 7.53 -4.39 1.99
CA VAL A 88 7.54 -3.02 1.49
C VAL A 88 8.76 -2.83 0.61
N GLU A 89 8.53 -2.57 -0.67
CA GLU A 89 9.57 -2.30 -1.66
C GLU A 89 9.67 -0.81 -1.94
N THR A 90 10.90 -0.31 -1.95
CA THR A 90 11.25 1.07 -2.29
C THR A 90 12.31 1.04 -3.40
N PRO A 91 12.63 2.19 -4.03
CA PRO A 91 13.69 2.24 -5.05
C PRO A 91 15.07 1.86 -4.51
N HIS A 92 15.27 1.90 -3.18
CA HIS A 92 16.57 1.69 -2.54
C HIS A 92 16.67 0.39 -1.75
N GLY A 93 15.60 -0.39 -1.66
CA GLY A 93 15.59 -1.64 -0.90
C GLY A 93 14.21 -2.07 -0.44
N ALA A 94 14.17 -3.20 0.27
CA ALA A 94 12.93 -3.79 0.77
C ALA A 94 12.98 -4.12 2.28
N VAL A 95 11.81 -4.07 2.90
CA VAL A 95 11.55 -4.39 4.32
C VAL A 95 10.48 -5.47 4.42
N GLY A 96 10.55 -6.31 5.45
CA GLY A 96 9.65 -7.44 5.66
C GLY A 96 10.17 -8.75 5.07
N PHE A 97 9.25 -9.63 4.69
CA PHE A 97 9.53 -11.02 4.36
C PHE A 97 9.82 -11.22 2.86
N GLN A 98 10.57 -12.27 2.53
CA GLN A 98 10.66 -12.75 1.15
C GLN A 98 9.34 -13.41 0.79
N ARG A 99 8.71 -12.97 -0.30
CA ARG A 99 7.45 -13.54 -0.78
C ARG A 99 7.69 -14.98 -1.26
N PRO A 100 6.93 -15.98 -0.77
CA PRO A 100 6.95 -17.33 -1.32
C PRO A 100 6.44 -17.37 -2.77
N ALA A 101 6.83 -18.39 -3.53
CA ALA A 101 6.16 -18.66 -4.80
C ALA A 101 4.71 -19.11 -4.54
N ASP A 102 3.79 -18.76 -5.44
CA ASP A 102 2.42 -19.27 -5.49
C ASP A 102 1.47 -18.91 -4.33
N VAL A 103 1.73 -17.81 -3.61
CA VAL A 103 0.78 -17.24 -2.64
C VAL A 103 -0.08 -16.13 -3.24
N LEU A 104 -1.34 -16.05 -2.82
CA LEU A 104 -2.18 -14.88 -3.10
C LEU A 104 -1.61 -13.68 -2.36
N VAL A 105 -1.44 -12.57 -3.09
CA VAL A 105 -0.86 -11.34 -2.57
C VAL A 105 -1.76 -10.17 -2.92
N GLY A 106 -2.07 -9.36 -1.91
CA GLY A 106 -2.61 -8.02 -2.10
C GLY A 106 -1.46 -7.04 -2.31
N ARG A 107 -1.62 -6.12 -3.26
CA ARG A 107 -0.59 -5.13 -3.59
C ARG A 107 -1.21 -3.74 -3.66
N ALA A 108 -0.55 -2.78 -3.03
CA ALA A 108 -0.82 -1.36 -3.21
C ALA A 108 0.48 -0.64 -3.54
N THR A 109 0.42 0.36 -4.43
CA THR A 109 1.57 1.19 -4.78
C THR A 109 1.23 2.64 -4.57
N VAL A 110 2.05 3.33 -3.78
CA VAL A 110 1.94 4.77 -3.53
C VAL A 110 3.10 5.47 -4.19
N THR A 111 2.81 6.51 -4.96
CA THR A 111 3.83 7.40 -5.52
C THR A 111 4.27 8.40 -4.45
N SER A 112 5.51 8.28 -3.96
CA SER A 112 6.16 9.29 -3.13
C SER A 112 6.91 10.29 -4.03
N LEU A 113 7.33 11.42 -3.44
CA LEU A 113 8.09 12.48 -4.12
C LEU A 113 9.35 11.93 -4.82
N ASP A 114 10.06 10.99 -4.17
CA ASP A 114 11.34 10.46 -4.63
C ASP A 114 11.23 9.04 -5.24
N GLY A 115 10.02 8.53 -5.46
CA GLY A 115 9.79 7.25 -6.15
C GLY A 115 8.59 6.45 -5.61
N PRO A 116 8.22 5.35 -6.29
CA PRO A 116 7.12 4.50 -5.86
C PRO A 116 7.51 3.67 -4.63
N VAL A 117 6.53 3.44 -3.75
CA VAL A 117 6.61 2.47 -2.66
C VAL A 117 5.51 1.44 -2.87
N THR A 118 5.89 0.17 -2.93
CA THR A 118 4.95 -0.94 -3.12
C THR A 118 4.83 -1.70 -1.81
N VAL A 119 3.60 -1.86 -1.33
CA VAL A 119 3.26 -2.68 -0.18
C VAL A 119 2.60 -3.95 -0.70
N GLU A 120 3.20 -5.09 -0.38
CA GLU A 120 2.66 -6.42 -0.66
C GLU A 120 2.29 -7.09 0.67
N VAL A 121 1.12 -7.73 0.73
CA VAL A 121 0.66 -8.47 1.91
C VAL A 121 0.08 -9.83 1.52
N TRP A 122 0.30 -10.83 2.35
CA TRP A 122 -0.22 -12.18 2.17
C TRP A 122 -0.43 -12.85 3.52
N TYR A 123 -1.22 -13.92 3.56
CA TYR A 123 -1.41 -14.68 4.80
C TYR A 123 -0.13 -15.43 5.22
N ALA A 124 0.11 -15.50 6.53
CA ALA A 124 1.23 -16.25 7.11
C ALA A 124 1.12 -17.78 6.94
#